data_AF-A0A7I4DYI8-F1
#
_entry.id   AF-A0A7I4DYI8-F1
#
_cell.length_a   1.000
_cell.length_b   1.000
_cell.length_c   1.000
_cell.angle_alpha   90.00
_cell.angle_beta   90.00
_cell.angle_gamma   90.00
#
_symmetry.space_group_name_H-M   'P 1'
#
loop_
_entity.id
_entity.type
_entity.pdbx_description
1 polymer ?
#
loop_
_entity_poly.entity_id
_entity_poly.type
_entity_poly.pdbx_seq_one_letter_code
_entity_poly.pdbx_strand_id
1 'polypeptide(L)'
;MVAVSTNLKLVKEFGLNPDNSFGFWDWVGGRFSVCSAVGILPLALQYGFAKVQEFLEGAWSVDCHFKTAPLEDNFPVLLGLISVWNVSFLRCPARAILPYSQALQKLAPHIQQLSMESNGKAVAMDGTPLNYHAGEIDFGEPGTNGQHSFYQLIHQGRLIPCDFIGVIKSQQAVNLQGELVSNHDELMCNFFAQPDALAYGKTRVEACKEGIPEELVPHKMFTGNRPSLSILLPTLDAYTAGQLLALYEHRIAVQGFVWGINSFDQWGVELGKSLATKVRQTMHNFRTKGESVCDYNYSTTFMLNRFLQGKEKLLHSATWLLVEGFSSLRTKCCTSIQLLGALMQVSRCATMHLCG
;
A
#
# COMPACT_ATOMS: atom_id res chain seq x y z
N MET A 1 24.52 -11.85 12.60
CA MET A 1 23.10 -11.49 12.78
C MET A 1 23.02 -10.30 13.73
N VAL A 2 22.13 -9.36 13.45
CA VAL A 2 21.87 -8.17 14.28
C VAL A 2 20.37 -8.11 14.59
N ALA A 3 19.97 -7.40 15.64
CA ALA A 3 18.56 -7.22 16.01
C ALA A 3 18.22 -5.75 16.22
N VAL A 4 16.98 -5.38 15.88
CA VAL A 4 16.35 -4.12 16.27
C VAL A 4 15.14 -4.44 17.14
N SER A 5 15.14 -4.02 18.40
CA SER A 5 14.08 -4.37 19.35
C SER A 5 14.05 -3.44 20.56
N THR A 6 12.88 -3.29 21.16
CA THR A 6 12.73 -2.72 22.50
C THR A 6 12.99 -3.74 23.62
N ASN A 7 13.00 -5.05 23.32
CA ASN A 7 13.12 -6.12 24.32
C ASN A 7 14.48 -6.85 24.23
N LEU A 8 15.51 -6.25 24.83
CA LEU A 8 16.87 -6.80 24.82
C LEU A 8 17.00 -8.15 25.55
N LYS A 9 16.08 -8.48 26.48
CA LYS A 9 16.07 -9.78 27.17
C LYS A 9 15.74 -10.91 26.19
N LEU A 10 14.66 -10.75 25.42
CA LEU A 10 14.29 -11.74 24.38
C LEU A 10 15.34 -11.85 23.27
N VAL A 11 16.02 -10.75 22.93
CA VAL A 11 17.13 -10.79 21.96
C VAL A 11 18.30 -11.64 22.48
N LYS A 12 18.65 -11.51 23.76
CA LYS A 12 19.66 -12.34 24.40
C LYS A 12 19.23 -13.81 24.49
N GLU A 13 17.98 -14.08 24.86
CA GLU A 13 17.40 -15.44 24.91
C GLU A 13 17.36 -16.10 23.53
N PHE A 14 17.18 -15.32 22.47
CA PHE A 14 17.29 -15.79 21.08
C PHE A 14 18.74 -16.15 20.68
N GLY A 15 19.73 -15.82 21.51
CA GLY A 15 21.14 -16.16 21.30
C GLY A 15 21.96 -15.09 20.57
N LEU A 16 21.47 -13.86 20.46
CA LEU A 16 22.23 -12.76 19.85
C LEU A 16 23.11 -12.05 20.88
N ASN A 17 24.33 -11.68 20.45
CA ASN A 17 25.20 -10.81 21.24
C ASN A 17 24.49 -9.45 21.45
N PRO A 18 24.30 -9.00 22.71
CA PRO A 18 23.74 -7.68 22.99
C PRO A 18 24.42 -6.52 22.25
N ASP A 19 25.73 -6.60 21.97
CA ASP A 19 26.46 -5.57 21.22
C ASP A 19 26.01 -5.45 19.75
N ASN A 20 25.34 -6.48 19.23
CA ASN A 20 24.73 -6.50 17.89
C ASN A 20 23.24 -6.11 17.92
N SER A 21 22.79 -5.46 18.99
CA SER A 21 21.40 -5.06 19.20
C SER A 21 21.26 -3.55 19.18
N PHE A 22 20.34 -3.05 18.35
CA PHE A 22 20.06 -1.62 18.22
C PHE A 22 18.67 -1.37 18.81
N GLY A 23 18.64 -0.63 19.91
CA GLY A 23 17.41 -0.35 20.66
C GLY A 23 16.56 0.76 20.03
N PHE A 24 15.27 0.73 20.37
CA PHE A 24 14.37 1.88 20.30
C PHE A 24 13.40 1.78 21.49
N TRP A 25 12.51 2.76 21.65
CA TRP A 25 11.70 2.92 22.87
C TRP A 25 10.20 2.73 22.63
N ASP A 26 9.47 2.52 23.72
CA ASP A 26 8.02 2.28 23.75
C ASP A 26 7.18 3.46 23.24
N TRP A 27 7.66 4.69 23.40
CA TRP A 27 7.04 5.90 22.84
C TRP A 27 7.23 6.03 21.31
N VAL A 28 8.02 5.16 20.67
CA VAL A 28 8.11 5.08 19.21
C VAL A 28 7.13 4.02 18.69
N GLY A 29 5.95 4.48 18.27
CA GLY A 29 4.95 3.61 17.64
C GLY A 29 5.49 2.97 16.36
N GLY A 30 5.12 1.71 16.09
CA GLY A 30 5.67 0.95 14.96
C GLY A 30 5.53 1.65 13.60
N ARG A 31 4.38 2.29 13.35
CA ARG A 31 4.10 3.05 12.11
C ARG A 31 4.79 4.43 12.03
N PHE A 32 5.45 4.87 13.10
CA PHE A 32 6.26 6.09 13.21
C PHE A 32 7.75 5.78 13.47
N SER A 33 8.19 4.53 13.21
CA SER A 33 9.48 4.04 13.71
C SER A 33 10.64 4.16 12.72
N VAL A 34 10.41 4.60 11.48
CA VAL A 34 11.46 4.61 10.44
C VAL A 34 12.63 5.54 10.77
N CYS A 35 12.39 6.64 11.48
CA CYS A 35 13.42 7.54 12.01
C CYS A 35 14.13 7.01 13.28
N SER A 36 13.84 5.78 13.71
CA SER A 36 14.57 5.07 14.77
C SER A 36 15.53 4.03 14.19
N ALA A 37 16.16 3.22 15.04
CA ALA A 37 16.98 2.09 14.62
C ALA A 37 16.28 1.13 13.63
N VAL A 38 14.92 1.08 13.63
CA VAL A 38 14.14 0.25 12.70
C VAL A 38 14.42 0.59 11.24
N GLY A 39 14.42 1.88 10.88
CA GLY A 39 14.75 2.32 9.52
C GLY A 39 16.21 2.75 9.37
N ILE A 40 16.77 3.44 10.36
CA ILE A 40 18.14 3.99 10.31
C ILE A 40 19.16 2.89 10.06
N LEU A 41 19.10 1.76 10.76
CA LEU A 41 20.10 0.70 10.64
C LEU A 41 20.16 0.11 9.21
N PRO A 42 19.07 -0.43 8.63
CA PRO A 42 19.12 -0.98 7.27
C PRO A 42 19.41 0.08 6.21
N LEU A 43 18.89 1.32 6.36
CA LEU A 43 19.18 2.40 5.41
C LEU A 43 20.65 2.83 5.46
N ALA A 44 21.25 2.91 6.65
CA ALA A 44 22.66 3.25 6.80
C ALA A 44 23.59 2.16 6.24
N LEU A 45 23.22 0.89 6.38
CA LEU A 45 23.95 -0.23 5.76
C LEU A 45 23.90 -0.16 4.23
N GLN A 46 22.78 0.27 3.65
CA GLN A 46 22.60 0.32 2.19
C GLN A 46 23.18 1.60 1.55
N TYR A 47 23.01 2.75 2.20
CA TYR A 47 23.27 4.07 1.62
C TYR A 47 24.35 4.88 2.35
N GLY A 48 24.88 4.36 3.46
CA GLY A 48 25.79 5.07 4.34
C GLY A 48 25.07 5.98 5.33
N PHE A 49 25.65 6.14 6.53
CA PHE A 49 25.03 6.93 7.59
C PHE A 49 24.89 8.42 7.23
N ALA A 50 25.80 8.98 6.44
CA ALA A 50 25.72 10.37 5.99
C ALA A 50 24.41 10.65 5.22
N LYS A 51 23.96 9.71 4.38
CA LYS A 51 22.68 9.84 3.66
C LYS A 51 21.47 9.70 4.59
N VAL A 52 21.58 8.87 5.61
CA VAL A 52 20.54 8.76 6.64
C VAL A 52 20.45 10.04 7.47
N GLN A 53 21.59 10.67 7.75
CA GLN A 53 21.61 11.96 8.46
C GLN A 53 20.88 13.04 7.65
N GLU A 54 21.13 13.16 6.34
CA GLU A 54 20.38 14.07 5.45
C GLU A 54 18.86 13.80 5.52
N PHE A 55 18.46 12.54 5.52
CA PHE A 55 17.05 12.14 5.66
C PHE A 55 16.45 12.56 7.01
N LEU A 56 17.16 12.35 8.12
CA LEU A 56 16.71 12.76 9.45
C LEU A 56 16.63 14.29 9.58
N GLU A 57 17.58 15.02 9.01
CA GLU A 57 17.57 16.49 8.94
C GLU A 57 16.33 16.98 8.15
N GLY A 58 15.98 16.29 7.07
CA GLY A 58 14.76 16.53 6.32
C GLY A 58 13.50 16.38 7.18
N ALA A 59 13.34 15.24 7.85
CA ALA A 59 12.20 15.01 8.75
C ALA A 59 12.13 16.07 9.87
N TRP A 60 13.27 16.33 10.51
CA TRP A 60 13.39 17.32 11.59
C TRP A 60 13.05 18.74 11.13
N SER A 61 13.32 19.11 9.88
CA SER A 61 12.94 20.41 9.34
C SER A 61 11.41 20.61 9.32
N VAL A 62 10.66 19.54 9.03
CA VAL A 62 9.19 19.57 9.05
C VAL A 62 8.68 19.51 10.49
N ASP A 63 9.32 18.77 11.39
CA ASP A 63 9.00 18.81 12.82
C ASP A 63 9.10 20.24 13.38
N CYS A 64 10.18 20.95 13.02
CA CYS A 64 10.39 22.33 13.42
C CYS A 64 9.32 23.26 12.83
N HIS A 65 8.99 23.10 11.54
CA HIS A 65 7.90 23.84 10.89
C HIS A 65 6.57 23.59 11.60
N PHE A 66 6.21 22.32 11.80
CA PHE A 66 4.95 21.92 12.44
C PHE A 66 4.81 22.50 13.85
N LYS A 67 5.89 22.56 14.62
CA LYS A 67 5.91 23.10 15.97
C LYS A 67 5.80 24.62 16.04
N THR A 68 6.33 25.35 15.05
CA THR A 68 6.58 26.80 15.17
C THR A 68 5.77 27.68 14.23
N ALA A 69 5.33 27.15 13.08
CA ALA A 69 4.56 27.93 12.11
C ALA A 69 3.14 28.23 12.63
N PRO A 70 2.60 29.45 12.39
CA PRO A 70 1.18 29.74 12.59
C PRO A 70 0.29 28.73 11.87
N LEU A 71 -0.89 28.42 12.42
CA LEU A 71 -1.75 27.34 11.90
C LEU A 71 -2.15 27.53 10.44
N GLU A 72 -2.36 28.79 10.03
CA GLU A 72 -2.71 29.22 8.68
C GLU A 72 -1.58 29.02 7.65
N ASP A 73 -0.32 28.93 8.10
CA ASP A 73 0.87 28.69 7.28
C ASP A 73 1.48 27.28 7.54
N ASN A 74 0.83 26.48 8.38
CA ASN A 74 1.36 25.19 8.83
C ASN A 74 0.90 24.08 7.88
N PHE A 75 1.76 23.67 6.95
CA PHE A 75 1.45 22.67 5.93
C PHE A 75 0.80 21.39 6.49
N PRO A 76 1.39 20.65 7.46
CA PRO A 76 0.71 19.49 8.05
C PRO A 76 -0.69 19.78 8.60
N VAL A 77 -0.89 20.95 9.24
CA VAL A 77 -2.19 21.38 9.77
C VAL A 77 -3.20 21.56 8.64
N LEU A 78 -2.85 22.34 7.62
CA LEU A 78 -3.72 22.59 6.47
C LEU A 78 -4.09 21.28 5.76
N LEU A 79 -3.12 20.38 5.55
CA LEU A 79 -3.38 19.09 4.92
C LEU A 79 -4.28 18.19 5.78
N GLY A 80 -4.08 18.20 7.09
CA GLY A 80 -4.94 17.48 8.04
C GLY A 80 -6.37 18.01 8.03
N LEU A 81 -6.54 19.34 8.04
CA LEU A 81 -7.86 19.99 8.01
C LEU A 81 -8.61 19.75 6.69
N ILE A 82 -7.93 19.80 5.54
CA ILE A 82 -8.53 19.48 4.23
C ILE A 82 -9.03 18.03 4.22
N SER A 83 -8.26 17.11 4.78
CA SER A 83 -8.66 15.72 4.90
C SER A 83 -9.88 15.54 5.81
N VAL A 84 -9.86 16.13 7.00
CA VAL A 84 -11.04 16.14 7.89
C VAL A 84 -12.26 16.75 7.19
N TRP A 85 -12.08 17.83 6.43
CA TRP A 85 -13.14 18.44 5.64
C TRP A 85 -13.75 17.44 4.64
N ASN A 86 -12.90 16.79 3.85
CA ASN A 86 -13.33 15.83 2.84
C ASN A 86 -14.08 14.64 3.45
N VAL A 87 -13.61 14.12 4.60
CA VAL A 87 -14.23 12.98 5.29
C VAL A 87 -15.52 13.39 6.00
N SER A 88 -15.44 14.39 6.87
CA SER A 88 -16.52 14.72 7.80
C SER A 88 -17.63 15.55 7.15
N PHE A 89 -17.32 16.35 6.12
CA PHE A 89 -18.28 17.24 5.46
C PHE A 89 -18.63 16.78 4.05
N LEU A 90 -17.63 16.44 3.21
CA LEU A 90 -17.90 15.93 1.84
C LEU A 90 -18.18 14.43 1.80
N ARG A 91 -18.10 13.73 2.94
CA ARG A 91 -18.40 12.29 3.07
C ARG A 91 -17.57 11.42 2.13
N CYS A 92 -16.34 11.83 1.83
CA CYS A 92 -15.39 11.05 1.05
C CYS A 92 -14.72 10.00 1.96
N PRO A 93 -15.00 8.70 1.79
CA PRO A 93 -14.46 7.68 2.69
C PRO A 93 -13.03 7.24 2.31
N ALA A 94 -12.53 7.66 1.15
CA ALA A 94 -11.26 7.20 0.59
C ALA A 94 -10.46 8.37 0.04
N ARG A 95 -9.13 8.23 0.06
CA ARG A 95 -8.18 9.17 -0.53
C ARG A 95 -7.17 8.40 -1.39
N ALA A 96 -6.86 8.97 -2.56
CA ALA A 96 -5.85 8.44 -3.46
C ALA A 96 -4.52 9.18 -3.30
N ILE A 97 -3.42 8.44 -3.13
CA ILE A 97 -2.05 8.97 -3.03
C ILE A 97 -1.31 8.64 -4.33
N LEU A 98 -1.02 9.67 -5.12
CA LEU A 98 -0.68 9.53 -6.54
C LEU A 98 0.69 10.19 -6.81
N PRO A 99 1.80 9.54 -6.43
CA PRO A 99 3.12 10.09 -6.71
C PRO A 99 3.47 9.92 -8.19
N TYR A 100 3.74 11.02 -8.88
CA TYR A 100 4.28 11.06 -10.24
C TYR A 100 5.81 10.88 -10.18
N SER A 101 6.21 9.78 -9.56
CA SER A 101 7.59 9.30 -9.44
C SER A 101 7.56 7.82 -9.07
N GLN A 102 8.13 6.96 -9.92
CA GLN A 102 8.18 5.52 -9.67
C GLN A 102 9.02 5.17 -8.43
N ALA A 103 9.98 6.02 -8.05
CA ALA A 103 10.77 5.84 -6.83
C ALA A 103 9.92 5.85 -5.55
N LEU A 104 8.72 6.47 -5.59
CA LEU A 104 7.76 6.53 -4.49
C LEU A 104 6.71 5.41 -4.53
N GLN A 105 6.91 4.33 -5.30
CA GLN A 105 5.96 3.21 -5.40
C GLN A 105 5.58 2.53 -4.07
N LYS A 106 6.37 2.70 -3.01
CA LYS A 106 6.07 2.18 -1.67
C LYS A 106 5.55 3.23 -0.68
N LEU A 107 5.35 4.47 -1.14
CA LEU A 107 4.82 5.55 -0.31
C LEU A 107 3.36 5.29 0.09
N ALA A 108 2.48 4.96 -0.87
CA ALA A 108 1.07 4.70 -0.55
C ALA A 108 0.89 3.50 0.40
N PRO A 109 1.56 2.34 0.22
CA PRO A 109 1.54 1.26 1.20
C PRO A 109 2.04 1.65 2.60
N HIS A 110 3.04 2.53 2.69
CA HIS A 110 3.49 3.04 3.99
C HIS A 110 2.44 3.94 4.64
N ILE A 111 1.87 4.88 3.88
CA ILE A 111 0.82 5.79 4.37
C ILE A 111 -0.46 5.04 4.74
N GLN A 112 -0.79 3.94 4.06
CA GLN A 112 -1.89 3.06 4.44
C GLN A 112 -1.79 2.62 5.89
N GLN A 113 -0.64 2.10 6.30
CA GLN A 113 -0.45 1.72 7.70
C GLN A 113 -0.46 2.96 8.61
N LEU A 114 0.31 3.99 8.26
CA LEU A 114 0.44 5.21 9.06
C LEU A 114 -0.93 5.83 9.35
N SER A 115 -1.79 5.97 8.35
CA SER A 115 -3.09 6.63 8.44
C SER A 115 -4.17 5.70 8.98
N MET A 116 -4.38 4.53 8.36
CA MET A 116 -5.53 3.67 8.67
C MET A 116 -5.40 3.02 10.05
N GLU A 117 -4.18 2.64 10.46
CA GLU A 117 -3.94 2.10 11.80
C GLU A 117 -3.98 3.19 12.89
N SER A 118 -3.60 4.42 12.56
CA SER A 118 -3.70 5.55 13.50
C SER A 118 -5.13 6.01 13.71
N ASN A 119 -5.85 6.28 12.62
CA ASN A 119 -7.10 7.05 12.67
C ASN A 119 -8.35 6.23 12.33
N GLY A 120 -8.23 4.95 12.00
CA GLY A 120 -9.35 4.01 11.85
C GLY A 120 -9.97 3.62 13.19
N LYS A 121 -10.56 4.60 13.89
CA LYS A 121 -11.06 4.48 15.27
C LYS A 121 -12.57 4.67 15.34
N ALA A 122 -13.19 4.04 16.33
CA ALA A 122 -14.63 4.09 16.60
C ALA A 122 -14.98 4.72 17.95
N VAL A 123 -13.96 5.11 18.73
CA VAL A 123 -14.12 5.75 20.05
C VAL A 123 -13.19 6.96 20.14
N ALA A 124 -13.65 7.99 20.84
CA ALA A 124 -12.85 9.15 21.20
C ALA A 124 -11.84 8.80 22.31
N MET A 125 -10.93 9.74 22.59
CA MET A 125 -9.89 9.60 23.61
C MET A 125 -10.44 9.30 25.02
N ASP A 126 -11.64 9.81 25.34
CA ASP A 126 -12.33 9.57 26.62
C ASP A 126 -13.12 8.25 26.67
N GLY A 127 -13.10 7.47 25.58
CA GLY A 127 -13.81 6.20 25.44
C GLY A 127 -15.25 6.33 24.93
N THR A 128 -15.74 7.53 24.66
CA THR A 128 -17.09 7.70 24.10
C THR A 128 -17.15 7.19 22.65
N PRO A 129 -18.20 6.44 22.25
CA PRO A 129 -18.37 6.03 20.86
C PRO A 129 -18.55 7.23 19.92
N LEU A 130 -17.84 7.22 18.79
CA LEU A 130 -17.97 8.28 17.78
C LEU A 130 -19.33 8.17 17.06
N ASN A 131 -20.00 9.30 16.88
CA ASN A 131 -21.21 9.42 16.05
C ASN A 131 -20.92 9.95 14.62
N TYR A 132 -19.64 9.97 14.24
CA TYR A 132 -19.14 10.34 12.92
C TYR A 132 -18.04 9.37 12.48
N HIS A 133 -17.69 9.42 11.19
CA HIS A 133 -16.57 8.66 10.65
C HIS A 133 -15.25 9.42 10.88
N ALA A 134 -14.23 8.68 11.32
CA ALA A 134 -12.84 9.12 11.39
C ALA A 134 -11.97 8.16 10.57
N GLY A 135 -10.85 8.68 10.08
CA GLY A 135 -9.93 7.94 9.21
C GLY A 135 -10.44 7.79 7.77
N GLU A 136 -9.50 7.81 6.83
CA GLU A 136 -9.74 7.58 5.41
C GLU A 136 -9.30 6.16 5.03
N ILE A 137 -9.89 5.60 3.97
CA ILE A 137 -9.31 4.45 3.28
C ILE A 137 -8.27 4.97 2.28
N ASP A 138 -7.00 4.77 2.61
CA ASP A 138 -5.90 5.19 1.74
C ASP A 138 -5.54 4.12 0.71
N PHE A 139 -5.34 4.54 -0.52
CA PHE A 139 -4.82 3.69 -1.59
C PHE A 139 -4.06 4.53 -2.61
N GLY A 140 -3.33 3.89 -3.51
CA GLY A 140 -2.60 4.62 -4.54
C GLY A 140 -1.59 3.78 -5.28
N GLU A 141 -1.22 4.28 -6.45
CA GLU A 141 -0.14 3.77 -7.29
C GLU A 141 0.56 4.97 -7.94
N PRO A 142 1.85 4.85 -8.32
CA PRO A 142 2.52 5.91 -9.05
C PRO A 142 1.79 6.33 -10.33
N GLY A 143 1.88 7.61 -10.66
CA GLY A 143 1.57 8.11 -11.99
C GLY A 143 2.67 7.70 -12.98
N THR A 144 2.34 7.33 -14.22
CA THR A 144 1.01 7.29 -14.85
C THR A 144 0.29 5.95 -14.69
N ASN A 145 0.90 4.95 -14.04
CA ASN A 145 0.34 3.59 -13.89
C ASN A 145 -1.10 3.58 -13.36
N GLY A 146 -1.36 4.38 -12.31
CA GLY A 146 -2.70 4.50 -11.74
C GLY A 146 -3.75 4.96 -12.75
N GLN A 147 -3.37 5.83 -13.71
CA GLN A 147 -4.27 6.36 -14.75
C GLN A 147 -4.87 5.26 -15.60
N HIS A 148 -4.09 4.22 -15.86
CA HIS A 148 -4.49 3.04 -16.64
C HIS A 148 -5.11 1.94 -15.78
N SER A 149 -5.43 2.22 -14.51
CA SER A 149 -6.02 1.25 -13.57
C SER A 149 -7.36 1.74 -13.01
N PHE A 150 -7.36 2.81 -12.22
CA PHE A 150 -8.52 3.20 -11.41
C PHE A 150 -8.96 4.66 -11.58
N TYR A 151 -8.28 5.47 -12.39
CA TYR A 151 -8.70 6.86 -12.62
C TYR A 151 -10.06 6.98 -13.31
N GLN A 152 -10.51 5.95 -14.05
CA GLN A 152 -11.89 5.89 -14.55
C GLN A 152 -12.91 6.07 -13.43
N LEU A 153 -12.71 5.39 -12.29
CA LEU A 153 -13.57 5.53 -11.12
C LEU A 153 -13.39 6.90 -10.46
N ILE A 154 -12.16 7.40 -10.38
CA ILE A 154 -11.88 8.73 -9.79
C ILE A 154 -12.58 9.84 -10.60
N HIS A 155 -12.62 9.75 -11.94
CA HIS A 155 -13.16 10.78 -12.83
C HIS A 155 -14.68 10.74 -13.02
N GLN A 156 -15.29 9.56 -13.09
CA GLN A 156 -16.72 9.43 -13.41
C GLN A 156 -17.51 8.63 -12.37
N GLY A 157 -16.82 7.98 -11.43
CA GLY A 157 -17.42 7.24 -10.32
C GLY A 157 -17.48 8.07 -9.04
N ARG A 158 -17.19 7.40 -7.91
CA ARG A 158 -17.25 7.97 -6.55
C ARG A 158 -16.30 9.16 -6.42
N LEU A 159 -16.68 10.12 -5.56
CA LEU A 159 -15.82 11.24 -5.20
C LEU A 159 -14.66 10.74 -4.33
N ILE A 160 -13.43 10.86 -4.83
CA ILE A 160 -12.20 10.45 -4.14
C ILE A 160 -11.21 11.60 -4.22
N PRO A 161 -10.95 12.31 -3.10
CA PRO A 161 -9.86 13.27 -3.00
C PRO A 161 -8.51 12.65 -3.37
N CYS A 162 -7.69 13.40 -4.09
CA CYS A 162 -6.40 12.94 -4.59
C CYS A 162 -5.24 13.80 -4.09
N ASP A 163 -4.22 13.19 -3.50
CA ASP A 163 -2.93 13.81 -3.23
C ASP A 163 -1.98 13.50 -4.40
N PHE A 164 -1.74 14.48 -5.27
CA PHE A 164 -0.75 14.40 -6.35
C PHE A 164 0.62 14.83 -5.81
N ILE A 165 1.67 14.03 -6.03
CA ILE A 165 3.03 14.35 -5.61
C ILE A 165 3.95 14.33 -6.82
N GLY A 166 4.43 15.49 -7.25
CA GLY A 166 5.34 15.65 -8.38
C GLY A 166 6.78 15.96 -7.94
N VAL A 167 7.74 15.75 -8.82
CA VAL A 167 9.15 16.11 -8.59
C VAL A 167 9.63 16.91 -9.78
N ILE A 168 10.24 18.08 -9.57
CA ILE A 168 10.71 18.96 -10.67
C ILE A 168 11.85 18.28 -11.43
N LYS A 169 12.82 17.69 -10.72
CA LYS A 169 13.99 17.05 -11.33
C LYS A 169 13.95 15.53 -11.22
N SER A 170 13.99 14.84 -12.37
CA SER A 170 14.16 13.38 -12.43
C SER A 170 15.48 12.92 -11.79
N GLN A 171 15.42 11.78 -11.10
CA GLN A 171 16.61 11.07 -10.62
C GLN A 171 17.43 10.47 -11.78
N GLN A 172 16.78 10.17 -12.92
CA GLN A 172 17.38 9.63 -14.14
C GLN A 172 16.78 10.34 -15.34
N ALA A 173 17.32 11.51 -15.68
CA ALA A 173 16.84 12.31 -16.80
C ALA A 173 17.16 11.64 -18.13
N VAL A 174 16.14 11.51 -18.99
CA VAL A 174 16.26 10.99 -20.35
C VAL A 174 15.62 12.01 -21.30
N ASN A 175 16.36 12.37 -22.35
CA ASN A 175 15.88 13.22 -23.43
C ASN A 175 16.47 12.69 -24.74
N LEU A 176 15.63 12.19 -25.63
CA LEU A 176 16.04 11.58 -26.90
C LEU A 176 15.86 12.57 -28.04
N GLN A 177 16.79 12.57 -28.99
CA GLN A 177 16.71 13.43 -30.16
C GLN A 177 15.48 13.08 -31.00
N GLY A 178 14.66 14.08 -31.33
CA GLY A 178 13.44 13.92 -32.13
C GLY A 178 12.16 13.80 -31.29
N GLU A 179 12.27 13.62 -29.98
CA GLU A 179 11.12 13.70 -29.07
C GLU A 179 10.70 15.16 -28.82
N LEU A 180 9.40 15.40 -28.65
CA LEU A 180 8.85 16.74 -28.45
C LEU A 180 9.24 17.33 -27.09
N VAL A 181 9.27 16.49 -26.06
CA VAL A 181 9.62 16.84 -24.67
C VAL A 181 10.47 15.73 -24.06
N SER A 182 11.13 16.01 -22.93
CA SER A 182 11.87 14.96 -22.21
C SER A 182 10.92 13.92 -21.60
N ASN A 183 11.42 12.73 -21.29
CA ASN A 183 10.61 11.68 -20.65
C ASN A 183 10.02 12.14 -19.30
N HIS A 184 10.75 13.00 -18.57
CA HIS A 184 10.28 13.55 -17.30
C HIS A 184 9.21 14.61 -17.51
N ASP A 185 9.35 15.45 -18.53
CA ASP A 185 8.31 16.43 -18.88
C ASP A 185 7.03 15.73 -19.34
N GLU A 186 7.12 14.64 -20.10
CA GLU A 186 5.96 13.82 -20.50
C GLU A 186 5.20 13.25 -19.28
N LEU A 187 5.94 12.77 -18.26
CA LEU A 187 5.36 12.37 -16.98
C LEU A 187 4.68 13.56 -16.28
N MET A 188 5.31 14.74 -16.30
CA MET A 188 4.79 15.92 -15.60
C MET A 188 3.63 16.60 -16.33
N CYS A 189 3.52 16.49 -17.66
CA CYS A 189 2.32 16.87 -18.42
C CYS A 189 1.07 16.23 -17.81
N ASN A 190 1.19 14.95 -17.47
CA ASN A 190 0.12 14.19 -16.82
C ASN A 190 -0.12 14.63 -15.37
N PHE A 191 0.94 14.95 -14.61
CA PHE A 191 0.81 15.49 -13.25
C PHE A 191 -0.01 16.78 -13.21
N PHE A 192 0.20 17.69 -14.17
CA PHE A 192 -0.54 18.96 -14.23
C PHE A 192 -1.95 18.80 -14.82
N ALA A 193 -2.12 17.95 -15.83
CA ALA A 193 -3.41 17.80 -16.52
C ALA A 193 -4.49 17.12 -15.64
N GLN A 194 -4.11 16.17 -14.78
CA GLN A 194 -5.07 15.36 -14.03
C GLN A 194 -5.82 16.16 -12.94
N PRO A 195 -5.18 16.98 -12.09
CA PRO A 195 -5.88 17.88 -11.17
C PRO A 195 -6.87 18.81 -11.87
N ASP A 196 -6.50 19.39 -13.01
CA ASP A 196 -7.39 20.27 -13.79
C ASP A 196 -8.59 19.51 -14.36
N ALA A 197 -8.36 18.31 -14.91
CA ALA A 197 -9.45 17.46 -15.40
C ALA A 197 -10.43 17.09 -14.26
N LEU A 198 -9.93 16.85 -13.05
CA LEU A 198 -10.76 16.59 -11.86
C LEU A 198 -11.53 17.83 -11.40
N ALA A 199 -10.90 19.00 -11.45
CA ALA A 199 -11.52 20.25 -11.02
C ALA A 199 -12.60 20.74 -12.01
N TYR A 200 -12.27 20.80 -13.30
CA TYR A 200 -13.12 21.40 -14.32
C TYR A 200 -14.08 20.41 -14.98
N GLY A 201 -13.65 19.15 -15.15
CA GLY A 201 -14.43 18.17 -15.89
C GLY A 201 -14.66 18.59 -17.35
N LYS A 202 -15.81 18.19 -17.88
CA LYS A 202 -16.21 18.41 -19.27
C LYS A 202 -17.73 18.34 -19.39
N THR A 203 -18.29 19.47 -19.80
CA THR A 203 -19.73 19.69 -19.95
C THR A 203 -20.28 19.06 -21.23
N ARG A 204 -21.62 18.94 -21.29
CA ARG A 204 -22.33 18.54 -22.52
C ARG A 204 -22.02 19.47 -23.69
N VAL A 205 -21.97 20.78 -23.45
CA VAL A 205 -21.72 21.78 -24.49
C VAL A 205 -20.35 21.57 -25.14
N GLU A 206 -19.33 21.30 -24.32
CA GLU A 206 -17.99 20.98 -24.81
C GLU A 206 -17.97 19.65 -25.56
N ALA A 207 -18.64 18.61 -25.04
CA ALA A 207 -18.74 17.32 -25.70
C ALA A 207 -19.42 17.42 -27.09
N CYS A 208 -20.52 18.16 -27.20
CA CYS A 208 -21.21 18.37 -28.48
C CYS A 208 -20.36 19.17 -29.48
N LYS A 209 -19.56 20.15 -29.01
CA LYS A 209 -18.65 20.94 -29.87
C LYS A 209 -17.55 20.09 -30.51
N GLU A 210 -17.15 18.99 -29.86
CA GLU A 210 -16.19 18.04 -30.41
C GLU A 210 -16.79 17.06 -31.44
N GLY A 211 -18.08 17.20 -31.76
CA GLY A 211 -18.76 16.30 -32.70
C GLY A 211 -19.02 14.91 -32.14
N ILE A 212 -19.11 14.78 -30.80
CA ILE A 212 -19.50 13.51 -30.17
C ILE A 212 -20.97 13.20 -30.51
N PRO A 213 -21.29 11.99 -31.01
CA PRO A 213 -22.66 11.58 -31.25
C PRO A 213 -23.53 11.71 -30.00
N GLU A 214 -24.77 12.18 -30.15
CA GLU A 214 -25.64 12.56 -29.04
C GLU A 214 -25.85 11.44 -28.02
N GLU A 215 -25.95 10.20 -28.49
CA GLU A 215 -26.07 8.99 -27.68
C GLU A 215 -24.84 8.69 -26.81
N LEU A 216 -23.66 9.17 -27.21
CA LEU A 216 -22.40 8.99 -26.48
C LEU A 216 -22.06 10.16 -25.55
N VAL A 217 -22.75 11.30 -25.69
CA VAL A 217 -22.45 12.49 -24.88
C VAL A 217 -22.52 12.20 -23.37
N PRO A 218 -23.56 11.53 -22.82
CA PRO A 218 -23.62 11.25 -21.38
C PRO A 218 -22.45 10.40 -20.87
N HIS A 219 -21.89 9.54 -21.72
CA HIS A 219 -20.76 8.66 -21.37
C HIS A 219 -19.40 9.39 -21.40
N LYS A 220 -19.30 10.50 -22.13
CA LYS A 220 -18.07 11.29 -22.30
C LYS A 220 -18.07 12.61 -21.54
N MET A 221 -19.06 12.83 -20.69
CA MET A 221 -19.11 13.95 -19.75
C MET A 221 -18.30 13.64 -18.50
N PHE A 222 -17.71 14.69 -17.92
CA PHE A 222 -16.98 14.64 -16.67
C PHE A 222 -17.56 15.70 -15.75
N THR A 223 -17.99 15.31 -14.55
CA THR A 223 -18.73 16.22 -13.66
C THR A 223 -17.87 17.35 -13.10
N GLY A 224 -16.55 17.23 -13.14
CA GLY A 224 -15.64 18.13 -12.44
C GLY A 224 -15.92 18.14 -10.93
N ASN A 225 -15.47 19.21 -10.26
CA ASN A 225 -15.64 19.44 -8.83
C ASN A 225 -15.14 18.27 -7.96
N ARG A 226 -14.02 17.67 -8.35
CA ARG A 226 -13.36 16.57 -7.63
C ARG A 226 -12.11 17.11 -6.94
N PRO A 227 -12.04 17.09 -5.59
CA PRO A 227 -10.98 17.77 -4.87
C PRO A 227 -9.64 17.08 -5.09
N SER A 228 -8.60 17.88 -5.26
CA SER A 228 -7.22 17.39 -5.30
C SER A 228 -6.27 18.38 -4.65
N LEU A 229 -5.14 17.86 -4.18
CA LEU A 229 -4.01 18.59 -3.66
C LEU A 229 -2.79 18.25 -4.52
N SER A 230 -1.96 19.24 -4.83
CA SER A 230 -0.69 19.03 -5.53
C SER A 230 0.48 19.46 -4.67
N ILE A 231 1.41 18.53 -4.42
CA ILE A 231 2.70 18.77 -3.77
C ILE A 231 3.77 18.65 -4.85
N LEU A 232 4.55 19.71 -5.08
CA LEU A 232 5.63 19.71 -6.06
C LEU A 232 6.98 19.85 -5.35
N LEU A 233 7.77 18.78 -5.39
CA LEU A 233 9.09 18.69 -4.75
C LEU A 233 10.18 19.17 -5.72
N PRO A 234 11.23 19.87 -5.28
CA PRO A 234 12.33 20.27 -6.17
C PRO A 234 13.12 19.06 -6.68
N THR A 235 13.48 18.15 -5.79
CA THR A 235 14.24 16.92 -6.04
C THR A 235 13.70 15.82 -5.14
N LEU A 236 13.96 14.55 -5.50
CA LEU A 236 13.71 13.43 -4.61
C LEU A 236 15.03 12.85 -4.11
N ASP A 237 15.62 13.55 -3.14
CA ASP A 237 16.81 13.18 -2.40
C ASP A 237 16.47 12.73 -0.97
N ALA A 238 17.49 12.37 -0.18
CA ALA A 238 17.31 11.88 1.19
C ALA A 238 16.58 12.91 2.08
N TYR A 239 17.01 14.17 2.02
CA TYR A 239 16.40 15.26 2.77
C TYR A 239 14.92 15.44 2.41
N THR A 240 14.60 15.54 1.13
CA THR A 240 13.21 15.73 0.69
C THR A 240 12.34 14.50 0.98
N ALA A 241 12.90 13.29 0.94
CA ALA A 241 12.20 12.07 1.36
C ALA A 241 11.86 12.10 2.87
N GLY A 242 12.77 12.61 3.70
CA GLY A 242 12.53 12.84 5.12
C GLY A 242 11.43 13.88 5.37
N GLN A 243 11.44 14.98 4.62
CA GLN A 243 10.38 15.98 4.68
C GLN A 243 9.01 15.38 4.32
N LEU A 244 8.94 14.60 3.24
CA LEU A 244 7.70 13.98 2.80
C LEU A 244 7.15 12.98 3.84
N LEU A 245 8.03 12.19 4.47
CA LEU A 245 7.63 11.31 5.57
C LEU A 245 7.00 12.11 6.73
N ALA A 246 7.73 13.07 7.29
CA ALA A 246 7.30 13.83 8.45
C ALA A 246 6.03 14.65 8.15
N LEU A 247 5.88 15.14 6.92
CA LEU A 247 4.66 15.83 6.48
C LEU A 247 3.43 14.94 6.64
N TYR A 248 3.51 13.66 6.23
CA TYR A 248 2.40 12.71 6.41
C TYR A 248 2.24 12.27 7.86
N GLU A 249 3.31 12.06 8.62
CA GLU A 249 3.23 11.72 10.05
C GLU A 249 2.46 12.79 10.84
N HIS A 250 2.81 14.08 10.64
CA HIS A 250 2.11 15.19 11.30
C HIS A 250 0.71 15.43 10.77
N ARG A 251 0.47 15.26 9.45
CA ARG A 251 -0.88 15.33 8.88
C ARG A 251 -1.82 14.34 9.58
N ILE A 252 -1.38 13.09 9.77
CA ILE A 252 -2.18 12.05 10.42
C ILE A 252 -2.40 12.37 11.91
N ALA A 253 -1.39 12.92 12.60
CA ALA A 253 -1.56 13.38 13.98
C ALA A 253 -2.60 14.51 14.10
N VAL A 254 -2.54 15.52 13.22
CA VAL A 254 -3.52 16.62 13.17
C VAL A 254 -4.94 16.10 13.01
N GLN A 255 -5.17 15.20 12.05
CA GLN A 255 -6.49 14.59 11.84
C GLN A 255 -7.01 13.96 13.13
N GLY A 256 -6.16 13.20 13.83
CA GLY A 256 -6.52 12.54 15.09
C GLY A 256 -6.88 13.53 16.19
N PHE A 257 -6.11 14.60 16.35
CA PHE A 257 -6.39 15.66 17.30
C PHE A 257 -7.71 16.36 17.02
N VAL A 258 -8.01 16.65 15.75
CA VAL A 258 -9.26 17.30 15.34
C VAL A 258 -10.48 16.39 15.57
N TRP A 259 -10.35 15.09 15.31
CA TRP A 259 -11.40 14.11 15.64
C TRP A 259 -11.45 13.71 17.12
N GLY A 260 -10.51 14.18 17.96
CA GLY A 260 -10.47 13.81 19.37
C GLY A 260 -10.24 12.31 19.63
N ILE A 261 -9.51 11.64 18.74
CA ILE A 261 -9.21 10.20 18.83
C ILE A 261 -7.74 9.96 19.21
N ASN A 262 -7.42 8.75 19.65
CA ASN A 262 -6.04 8.34 19.88
C ASN A 262 -5.37 7.83 18.60
N SER A 263 -4.52 8.63 17.97
CA SER A 263 -3.74 8.20 16.78
C SER A 263 -2.61 7.22 17.09
N PHE A 264 -2.33 6.91 18.35
CA PHE A 264 -1.09 6.24 18.76
C PHE A 264 -1.29 4.83 19.34
N ASP A 265 -2.54 4.38 19.52
CA ASP A 265 -2.86 2.99 19.86
C ASP A 265 -3.30 2.15 18.63
N GLN A 266 -3.49 0.84 18.82
CA GLN A 266 -3.97 -0.09 17.79
C GLN A 266 -4.72 -1.30 18.37
N TRP A 267 -5.61 -1.12 19.34
CA TRP A 267 -6.30 -2.25 20.02
C TRP A 267 -7.06 -3.20 19.09
N GLY A 268 -7.51 -2.72 17.93
CA GLY A 268 -8.25 -3.51 16.95
C GLY A 268 -7.50 -4.73 16.38
N VAL A 269 -6.17 -4.81 16.51
CA VAL A 269 -5.38 -5.92 15.96
C VAL A 269 -5.29 -7.13 16.92
N GLU A 270 -5.64 -6.96 18.20
CA GLU A 270 -5.38 -7.97 19.24
C GLU A 270 -6.32 -9.18 19.16
N LEU A 271 -7.59 -8.97 18.77
CA LEU A 271 -8.56 -10.07 18.63
C LEU A 271 -8.10 -11.10 17.59
N GLY A 272 -7.58 -10.64 16.46
CA GLY A 272 -7.04 -11.51 15.41
C GLY A 272 -5.86 -12.35 15.88
N LYS A 273 -4.92 -11.76 16.64
CA LYS A 273 -3.77 -12.46 17.22
C LYS A 273 -4.19 -13.55 18.21
N SER A 274 -5.17 -13.24 19.07
CA SER A 274 -5.72 -14.20 20.04
C SER A 274 -6.39 -15.39 19.34
N LEU A 275 -7.26 -15.12 18.37
CA LEU A 275 -7.93 -16.18 17.59
C LEU A 275 -6.95 -17.01 16.77
N ALA A 276 -5.92 -16.40 16.17
CA ALA A 276 -4.86 -17.12 15.46
C ALA A 276 -4.06 -18.04 16.39
N THR A 277 -3.82 -17.62 17.63
CA THR A 277 -3.18 -18.46 18.65
C THR A 277 -4.03 -19.68 19.01
N LYS A 278 -5.35 -19.51 19.14
CA LYS A 278 -6.30 -20.63 19.32
C LYS A 278 -6.24 -21.61 18.14
N VAL A 279 -6.31 -21.09 16.92
CA VAL A 279 -6.23 -21.91 15.69
C VAL A 279 -4.89 -22.65 15.61
N ARG A 280 -3.77 -21.99 15.93
CA ARG A 280 -2.44 -22.62 16.00
C ARG A 280 -2.43 -23.80 16.97
N GLN A 281 -3.03 -23.66 18.15
CA GLN A 281 -3.12 -24.74 19.12
C GLN A 281 -4.00 -25.90 18.61
N THR A 282 -5.16 -25.60 18.01
CA THR A 282 -6.00 -26.63 17.39
C THR A 282 -5.26 -27.37 16.28
N MET A 283 -4.55 -26.65 15.42
CA MET A 283 -3.73 -27.28 14.37
C MET A 283 -2.63 -28.17 14.98
N HIS A 284 -1.97 -27.72 16.04
CA HIS A 284 -0.96 -28.50 16.74
C HIS A 284 -1.56 -29.78 17.34
N ASN A 285 -2.68 -29.68 18.06
CA ASN A 285 -3.35 -30.83 18.67
C ASN A 285 -3.88 -31.82 17.62
N PHE A 286 -4.50 -31.34 16.54
CA PHE A 286 -4.94 -32.21 15.44
C PHE A 286 -3.75 -33.01 14.88
N ARG A 287 -2.60 -32.36 14.65
CA ARG A 287 -1.42 -32.99 14.05
C ARG A 287 -0.69 -33.93 14.99
N THR A 288 -0.61 -33.60 16.28
CA THR A 288 0.22 -34.34 17.25
C THR A 288 -0.57 -35.36 18.06
N LYS A 289 -1.88 -35.16 18.22
CA LYS A 289 -2.74 -35.97 19.08
C LYS A 289 -3.96 -36.54 18.35
N GLY A 290 -4.22 -36.14 17.11
CA GLY A 290 -5.40 -36.59 16.35
C GLY A 290 -6.73 -36.03 16.88
N GLU A 291 -6.69 -34.95 17.66
CA GLU A 291 -7.90 -34.31 18.20
C GLU A 291 -8.76 -33.72 17.08
N SER A 292 -10.08 -33.77 17.23
CA SER A 292 -11.01 -33.17 16.28
C SER A 292 -11.04 -31.64 16.38
N VAL A 293 -11.39 -30.98 15.28
CA VAL A 293 -11.59 -29.53 15.27
C VAL A 293 -12.97 -29.20 15.85
N CYS A 294 -12.99 -28.55 17.02
CA CYS A 294 -14.20 -28.08 17.71
C CYS A 294 -14.07 -26.60 18.16
N ASP A 295 -15.17 -26.03 18.67
CA ASP A 295 -15.23 -24.66 19.23
C ASP A 295 -14.94 -23.51 18.26
N TYR A 296 -15.38 -23.68 17.02
CA TYR A 296 -15.46 -22.63 16.00
C TYR A 296 -16.86 -22.58 15.40
N ASN A 297 -17.17 -21.50 14.67
CA ASN A 297 -18.38 -21.49 13.85
C ASN A 297 -18.30 -22.58 12.76
N TYR A 298 -19.45 -22.88 12.14
CA TYR A 298 -19.56 -23.94 11.14
C TYR A 298 -18.57 -23.76 9.98
N SER A 299 -18.50 -22.56 9.41
CA SER A 299 -17.65 -22.25 8.25
C SER A 299 -16.17 -22.48 8.54
N THR A 300 -15.67 -21.97 9.67
CA THR A 300 -14.28 -22.15 10.10
C THR A 300 -14.00 -23.62 10.39
N THR A 301 -14.91 -24.32 11.07
CA THR A 301 -14.76 -25.75 11.37
C THR A 301 -14.66 -26.57 10.09
N PHE A 302 -15.55 -26.34 9.13
CA PHE A 302 -15.56 -27.04 7.85
C PHE A 302 -14.27 -26.80 7.06
N MET A 303 -13.86 -25.53 6.92
CA MET A 303 -12.66 -25.18 6.15
C MET A 303 -11.37 -25.67 6.82
N LEU A 304 -11.27 -25.58 8.15
CA LEU A 304 -10.11 -26.04 8.89
C LEU A 304 -9.95 -27.56 8.79
N ASN A 305 -11.05 -28.31 8.92
CA ASN A 305 -11.03 -29.76 8.68
C ASN A 305 -10.58 -30.09 7.25
N ARG A 306 -11.13 -29.40 6.25
CA ARG A 306 -10.76 -29.60 4.84
C ARG A 306 -9.28 -29.29 4.58
N PHE A 307 -8.75 -28.22 5.18
CA PHE A 307 -7.33 -27.87 5.09
C PHE A 307 -6.43 -28.92 5.73
N LEU A 308 -6.78 -29.37 6.95
CA LEU A 308 -5.96 -30.31 7.71
C LEU A 308 -5.88 -31.68 7.02
N GLN A 309 -7.04 -32.22 6.62
CA GLN A 309 -7.16 -33.49 5.88
C GLN A 309 -6.56 -33.39 4.48
N GLY A 310 -6.80 -32.27 3.76
CA GLY A 310 -6.27 -32.06 2.42
C GLY A 310 -4.74 -32.04 2.41
N LYS A 311 -4.12 -31.37 3.38
CA LYS A 311 -2.66 -31.35 3.52
C LYS A 311 -2.08 -32.73 3.87
N GLU A 312 -2.77 -33.51 4.69
CA GLU A 312 -2.39 -34.91 4.97
C GLU A 312 -2.42 -35.76 3.70
N LYS A 313 -3.50 -35.67 2.92
CA LYS A 313 -3.65 -36.38 1.66
C LYS A 313 -2.56 -36.01 0.66
N LEU A 314 -2.25 -34.72 0.50
CA LEU A 314 -1.23 -34.26 -0.45
C LEU A 314 0.20 -34.63 -0.01
N LEU A 315 0.50 -34.57 1.28
CA LEU A 315 1.81 -34.96 1.80
C LEU A 315 2.02 -36.48 1.74
N HIS A 316 0.97 -37.29 1.97
CA HIS A 316 1.07 -38.75 1.90
C HIS A 316 0.89 -39.30 0.48
N SER A 317 0.16 -38.64 -0.42
CA SER A 317 0.10 -39.03 -1.84
C SER A 317 1.44 -38.84 -2.55
N ALA A 318 2.25 -37.86 -2.12
CA ALA A 318 3.62 -37.72 -2.60
C ALA A 318 4.54 -38.87 -2.14
N THR A 319 4.26 -39.48 -0.99
CA THR A 319 4.97 -40.68 -0.50
C THR A 319 4.57 -41.94 -1.27
N TRP A 320 3.30 -42.07 -1.69
CA TRP A 320 2.84 -43.19 -2.53
C TRP A 320 3.48 -43.19 -3.93
N LEU A 321 3.71 -42.01 -4.53
CA LEU A 321 4.40 -41.90 -5.82
C LEU A 321 5.89 -42.28 -5.78
N LEU A 322 6.54 -42.22 -4.61
CA LEU A 322 7.96 -42.59 -4.45
C LEU A 322 8.17 -44.03 -4.00
N VAL A 323 7.18 -44.68 -3.37
CA VAL A 323 7.32 -46.07 -2.88
C VAL A 323 6.85 -47.11 -3.91
N GLU A 324 5.89 -46.80 -4.79
CA GLU A 324 5.48 -47.72 -5.87
C GLU A 324 6.22 -47.52 -7.20
N GLY A 325 7.02 -46.44 -7.32
CA GLY A 325 7.75 -46.09 -8.55
C GLY A 325 9.02 -46.90 -8.84
N PHE A 326 9.48 -47.77 -7.94
CA PHE A 326 10.73 -48.53 -8.12
C PHE A 326 10.59 -50.06 -8.18
N SER A 327 9.39 -50.62 -7.98
CA SER A 327 9.19 -52.09 -7.98
C SER A 327 8.41 -52.65 -9.18
N SER A 328 7.80 -51.82 -10.05
CA SER A 328 6.97 -52.32 -11.17
C SER A 328 7.50 -52.07 -12.59
N LEU A 329 8.68 -51.45 -12.76
CA LEU A 329 9.26 -51.15 -14.08
C LEU A 329 10.24 -52.20 -14.63
N ARG A 330 10.20 -53.44 -14.14
CA ARG A 330 10.90 -54.60 -14.75
C ARG A 330 9.94 -55.74 -15.10
N THR A 331 8.90 -55.47 -15.88
CA THR A 331 8.30 -56.42 -16.84
C THR A 331 7.03 -55.80 -17.38
N LYS A 332 7.11 -55.25 -18.59
CA LYS A 332 6.05 -55.08 -19.61
C LYS A 332 6.44 -53.91 -20.52
N CYS A 333 7.58 -54.09 -21.19
CA CYS A 333 7.83 -53.41 -22.46
C CYS A 333 7.37 -54.40 -23.54
N CYS A 334 6.43 -53.96 -24.38
CA CYS A 334 5.87 -54.58 -25.60
C CYS A 334 4.35 -54.71 -25.55
N THR A 335 3.65 -53.59 -25.79
CA THR A 335 2.59 -53.43 -26.81
C THR A 335 1.82 -52.14 -26.52
N SER A 336 1.36 -51.47 -27.59
CA SER A 336 0.51 -50.26 -27.59
C SER A 336 1.24 -48.92 -27.67
N ILE A 337 2.10 -48.77 -28.68
CA ILE A 337 2.27 -47.49 -29.39
C ILE A 337 1.08 -47.37 -30.34
N GLN A 338 0.11 -46.52 -29.99
CA GLN A 338 -0.86 -45.86 -30.88
C GLN A 338 -1.98 -45.28 -30.01
N LEU A 339 -1.92 -43.97 -29.68
CA LEU A 339 -3.07 -43.07 -29.36
C LEU A 339 -2.73 -41.80 -28.55
N LEU A 340 -1.57 -41.17 -28.72
CA LEU A 340 -1.29 -39.85 -28.12
C LEU A 340 -0.55 -38.91 -29.07
N GLY A 341 -1.17 -38.72 -30.24
CA GLY A 341 -0.78 -37.74 -31.26
C GLY A 341 -1.95 -36.84 -31.63
N ALA A 342 -2.58 -36.18 -30.66
CA ALA A 342 -3.54 -35.10 -30.88
C ALA A 342 -3.85 -34.42 -29.54
N LEU A 343 -3.16 -33.30 -29.23
CA LEU A 343 -3.58 -32.19 -28.33
C LEU A 343 -2.39 -31.33 -27.84
N MET A 344 -1.41 -31.06 -28.69
CA MET A 344 -0.44 -29.97 -28.48
C MET A 344 -0.31 -29.15 -29.76
N GLN A 345 -1.29 -28.29 -30.02
CA GLN A 345 -1.17 -27.22 -31.04
C GLN A 345 -2.28 -26.16 -30.92
N VAL A 346 -2.32 -25.39 -29.83
CA VAL A 346 -2.96 -24.06 -29.84
C VAL A 346 -2.25 -23.15 -28.84
N SER A 347 -1.28 -22.36 -29.32
CA SER A 347 -0.94 -21.00 -28.85
C SER A 347 0.41 -20.55 -29.43
N ARG A 348 0.44 -20.30 -30.74
CA ARG A 348 1.39 -19.40 -31.40
C ARG A 348 0.73 -18.88 -32.68
N CYS A 349 0.06 -17.74 -32.60
CA CYS A 349 -0.20 -16.90 -33.77
C CYS A 349 -0.67 -15.51 -33.32
N ALA A 350 0.22 -14.53 -33.32
CA ALA A 350 -0.12 -13.10 -33.41
C ALA A 350 1.14 -12.31 -33.75
N THR A 351 1.53 -12.31 -35.03
CA THR A 351 2.32 -11.22 -35.61
C THR A 351 1.98 -11.08 -37.09
N MET A 352 1.71 -9.83 -37.48
CA MET A 352 1.71 -9.26 -38.84
C MET A 352 0.60 -9.65 -39.81
N HIS A 353 -0.32 -8.70 -40.05
CA HIS A 353 -0.54 -8.18 -41.41
C HIS A 353 -1.12 -6.76 -41.37
N LEU A 354 -0.30 -5.80 -41.83
CA LEU A 354 -0.69 -4.50 -42.39
C LEU A 354 -0.53 -4.63 -43.91
N CYS A 355 -1.62 -4.49 -44.66
CA CYS A 355 -1.68 -3.99 -46.04
C CYS A 355 -3.16 -3.96 -46.46
N GLY A 356 -3.66 -2.78 -46.79
CA GLY A 356 -5.04 -2.51 -47.20
C GLY A 356 -5.39 -1.05 -46.95
#